data_AF-A0A7V6MJE9-F1
#
_entry.id   AF-A0A7V6MJE9-F1
#
_cell.length_a   1.000
_cell.length_b   1.000
_cell.length_c   1.000
_cell.angle_alpha   90.00
_cell.angle_beta   90.00
_cell.angle_gamma   90.00
#
_symmetry.space_group_name_H-M   'P 1'
#
loop_
_entity.id
_entity.type
_entity.pdbx_description
1 polymer ?
#
loop_
_entity_poly.entity_id
_entity_poly.type
_entity_poly.pdbx_seq_one_letter_code
_entity_poly.pdbx_strand_id
1 'polypeptide(L)' 'MEKNQHLIGYLPDEKPPVWKLLLYAIQQVIVMFPATVAVALITNFHISTTIFASGLATICFIFVTGKKIPLYYG' A
#
# COMPACT_ATOMS: atom_id res chain seq x y z
N MET A 1 -0.78 34.64 19.50
CA MET A 1 0.23 33.61 19.20
C MET A 1 -0.52 32.31 18.94
N GLU A 2 -0.86 32.02 17.68
CA GLU A 2 -1.51 30.77 17.33
C GLU A 2 -0.58 29.60 17.63
N LYS A 3 -1.08 28.64 18.42
CA LYS A 3 -0.40 27.38 18.73
C LYS A 3 -0.29 26.60 17.42
N ASN A 4 0.94 26.43 16.93
CA ASN A 4 1.27 25.49 15.86
C ASN A 4 0.70 24.10 16.18
N GLN A 5 -0.47 23.79 15.60
CA GLN A 5 -1.02 22.45 15.64
C GLN A 5 -0.07 21.59 14.82
N HIS A 6 0.63 20.69 15.48
CA HIS A 6 1.51 19.71 14.85
C HIS A 6 0.62 18.83 13.95
N LEU A 7 0.53 19.15 12.65
CA LEU A 7 -0.25 18.35 11.71
C LEU A 7 0.40 16.96 11.65
N ILE A 8 -0.25 15.97 12.29
CA ILE A 8 0.26 14.59 12.41
C ILE A 8 -0.14 13.77 11.16
N GLY A 9 0.05 14.32 9.96
CA GLY A 9 -0.33 13.67 8.72
C GLY A 9 0.40 14.26 7.52
N TYR A 10 0.78 13.40 6.59
CA TYR A 10 1.35 13.80 5.30
C TYR A 10 0.24 13.83 4.25
N LEU A 11 0.26 14.83 3.38
CA LEU A 11 -0.60 14.82 2.19
C LEU A 11 -0.08 13.80 1.16
N PRO A 12 -0.90 13.29 0.24
CA PRO A 12 -0.47 12.35 -0.79
C PRO A 12 0.70 12.85 -1.66
N ASP A 13 0.79 14.17 -1.84
CA ASP A 13 1.85 14.83 -2.61
C ASP A 13 3.15 15.04 -1.81
N GLU A 14 3.09 14.91 -0.48
CA GLU A 14 4.26 15.03 0.37
C GLU A 14 5.10 13.75 0.35
N LYS A 15 6.41 13.93 0.36
CA LYS A 15 7.38 12.83 0.37
C LYS A 15 7.99 12.73 1.77
N PRO A 16 7.38 11.94 2.68
CA PRO A 16 7.95 11.75 4.00
C PRO A 16 9.34 11.10 3.93
N PRO A 17 10.15 11.20 5.01
CA PRO A 17 11.44 10.55 5.08
C PRO A 17 11.32 9.05 4.77
N VAL A 18 12.32 8.48 4.10
CA VAL A 18 12.34 7.08 3.64
C VAL A 18 12.02 6.09 4.77
N TRP A 19 12.47 6.36 6.00
CA TRP A 19 12.16 5.53 7.16
C TRP A 19 10.66 5.50 7.50
N LYS A 20 9.97 6.65 7.40
CA LYS A 20 8.52 6.70 7.60
C LYS A 20 7.77 6.05 6.44
N LEU A 21 8.24 6.20 5.21
CA LEU A 21 7.69 5.50 4.04
C LEU A 21 7.72 3.99 4.21
N LEU A 22 8.81 3.44 4.76
CA LEU A 22 8.90 2.00 5.04
C LEU A 22 7.86 1.55 6.07
N LEU A 23 7.68 2.32 7.16
CA LEU A 23 6.65 2.03 8.16
C LEU A 23 5.24 2.08 7.56
N TYR A 24 4.95 3.06 6.70
CA TYR A 24 3.68 3.15 5.99
C TYR A 24 3.47 2.01 5.00
N ALA A 25 4.52 1.57 4.30
CA ALA A 25 4.45 0.43 3.39
C ALA A 25 4.13 -0.87 4.15
N ILE A 26 4.76 -1.09 5.31
CA ILE A 26 4.46 -2.24 6.18
C ILE A 26 3.01 -2.17 6.67
N GLN A 27 2.56 -0.99 7.12
CA GLN A 27 1.18 -0.78 7.53
C GLN A 27 0.20 -1.11 6.40
N GLN A 28 0.49 -0.69 5.17
CA GLN A 28 -0.34 -0.97 4.00
C GLN A 28 -0.46 -2.49 3.73
N VAL A 29 0.64 -3.23 3.85
CA VAL A 29 0.63 -4.69 3.69
C VAL A 29 -0.24 -5.33 4.76
N ILE A 30 -0.10 -4.94 6.03
CA ILE A 30 -0.90 -5.49 7.14
C ILE A 30 -2.40 -5.24 6.93
N VAL A 31 -2.78 -4.06 6.43
CA VAL A 31 -4.18 -3.69 6.20
C VAL A 31 -4.80 -4.46 5.03
N MET A 32 -4.06 -4.67 3.94
CA MET A 32 -4.58 -5.30 2.72
C MET A 32 -4.48 -6.83 2.75
N PHE A 33 -3.47 -7.39 3.41
CA PHE A 33 -3.16 -8.82 3.40
C PHE A 33 -4.34 -9.73 3.80
N PRO A 34 -5.13 -9.44 4.87
CA PRO A 34 -6.25 -10.31 5.24
C PRO A 34 -7.31 -10.41 4.13
N ALA A 35 -7.57 -9.32 3.40
CA ALA A 35 -8.54 -9.33 2.30
C ALA A 35 -8.04 -10.20 1.14
N THR A 36 -6.78 -10.02 0.72
CA THR A 36 -6.16 -10.82 -0.36
C THR A 36 -6.16 -12.32 -0.04
N VAL A 37 -5.80 -12.67 1.20
CA VAL A 37 -5.77 -14.07 1.66
C VAL A 37 -7.18 -14.64 1.79
N ALA A 38 -8.13 -13.87 2.33
CA ALA A 38 -9.52 -14.34 2.47
C ALA A 38 -10.13 -14.67 1.11
N VAL A 39 -9.91 -13.85 0.09
CA VAL A 39 -10.36 -14.13 -1.29
C VAL A 39 -9.73 -15.42 -1.82
N ALA A 40 -8.42 -15.61 -1.64
CA ALA A 40 -7.74 -16.83 -2.07
C ALA A 40 -8.30 -18.09 -1.38
N LEU A 41 -8.58 -18.00 -0.07
CA LEU A 41 -9.16 -19.10 0.70
C LEU A 41 -10.59 -19.42 0.26
N ILE A 42 -11.44 -18.41 0.10
CA ILE A 42 -12.84 -18.60 -0.32
C ILE A 42 -12.92 -19.20 -1.73
N THR A 43 -12.03 -18.77 -2.63
CA THR A 43 -11.98 -19.27 -4.02
C THR A 43 -11.24 -20.58 -4.18
N ASN A 44 -10.70 -21.17 -3.10
CA ASN A 44 -9.83 -22.35 -3.13
C ASN A 44 -8.61 -22.19 -4.08
N PHE A 45 -8.05 -20.99 -4.14
CA PHE A 45 -6.89 -20.68 -4.98
C PHE A 45 -5.60 -20.62 -4.14
N HIS A 46 -4.45 -20.77 -4.81
CA HIS A 46 -3.15 -20.72 -4.14
C HIS A 46 -2.85 -19.32 -3.60
N ILE A 47 -2.79 -19.21 -2.27
CA ILE A 47 -2.52 -17.97 -1.53
C ILE A 47 -1.23 -17.29 -2.03
N SER A 48 -0.16 -18.07 -2.23
CA SER A 48 1.12 -17.55 -2.72
C SER A 48 0.99 -16.91 -4.10
N THR A 49 0.22 -17.51 -5.00
CA THR A 49 0.00 -16.99 -6.36
C THR A 49 -0.85 -15.73 -6.33
N THR A 50 -1.89 -15.66 -5.49
CA THR A 50 -2.71 -14.44 -5.33
C THR A 50 -1.87 -13.28 -4.81
N ILE A 51 -1.10 -13.49 -3.74
CA ILE A 51 -0.24 -12.44 -3.16
C ILE A 51 0.81 -12.01 -4.17
N PHE A 52 1.42 -12.95 -4.89
CA PHE A 52 2.40 -12.64 -5.92
C PHE A 52 1.80 -11.82 -7.06
N ALA A 53 0.61 -12.21 -7.56
CA ALA A 53 -0.10 -11.49 -8.60
C ALA A 53 -0.52 -10.08 -8.15
N SER A 54 -1.00 -9.94 -6.92
CA SER A 54 -1.34 -8.66 -6.28
C SER A 54 -0.13 -7.72 -6.21
N GLY A 55 1.02 -8.22 -5.74
CA GLY A 55 2.27 -7.46 -5.71
C GLY A 55 2.77 -7.07 -7.10
N LEU A 56 2.73 -8.01 -8.05
CA LEU A 56 3.12 -7.76 -9.45
C LEU A 56 2.21 -6.72 -10.10
N ALA A 57 0.89 -6.81 -9.91
CA ALA A 57 -0.07 -5.84 -10.41
C ALA A 57 0.18 -4.44 -9.86
N THR A 58 0.49 -4.33 -8.57
CA THR A 58 0.84 -3.06 -7.92
C THR A 58 2.10 -2.44 -8.53
N ILE A 59 3.15 -3.24 -8.75
CA ILE A 59 4.38 -2.77 -9.40
C ILE A 59 4.10 -2.31 -10.84
N CYS A 60 3.42 -3.14 -11.64
CA CYS A 60 3.04 -2.81 -13.01
C CYS A 60 2.22 -1.51 -13.06
N PHE A 61 1.27 -1.34 -12.15
CA PHE A 61 0.44 -0.14 -12.07
C PHE A 61 1.25 1.12 -11.77
N ILE A 62 2.20 1.05 -10.83
CA ILE A 62 3.08 2.17 -10.49
C ILE A 62 3.94 2.57 -11.70
N PHE A 63 4.43 1.59 -12.47
CA PHE A 63 5.18 1.85 -13.69
C PHE A 63 4.31 2.49 -14.78
N VAL A 64 3.10 1.98 -15.01
CA VAL A 64 2.17 2.51 -16.03
C VAL A 64 1.70 3.93 -15.67
N THR A 65 1.44 4.21 -14.39
CA THR A 65 0.97 5.53 -13.93
C THR A 65 2.09 6.55 -13.71
N GLY A 66 3.36 6.16 -13.92
CA GLY A 66 4.50 7.04 -13.71
C GLY A 66 4.64 7.53 -12.27
N LYS A 67 4.27 6.68 -11.29
CA LYS A 67 4.35 6.98 -9.85
C LYS A 67 3.47 8.17 -9.39
N LYS A 68 2.46 8.55 -10.17
CA LYS A 68 1.55 9.66 -9.84
C LYS A 68 0.43 9.26 -8.88
N ILE A 69 0.03 7.99 -8.89
CA ILE A 69 -1.08 7.49 -8.08
C ILE A 69 -0.54 6.37 -7.18
N PRO A 70 -0.44 6.61 -5.86
CA PRO A 70 -0.04 5.58 -4.91
C PRO A 70 -1.23 4.65 -4.62
N LEU A 71 -1.41 3.62 -5.46
CA LEU A 71 -2.49 2.64 -5.32
C LEU A 71 -1.91 1.23 -5.13
N TYR A 72 -2.51 0.46 -4.22
CA TYR A 72 -2.19 -0.93 -3.95
C TYR A 72 -3.31 -1.84 -4.45
N TYR A 73 -2.98 -2.88 -5.21
CA TYR A 73 -3.93 -3.89 -5.66
C TYR A 73 -3.82 -5.12 -4.75
N GLY A 74 -4.82 -5.33 -3.89
CA GLY A 74 -4.93 -6.45 -2.96
C GLY A 74 -6.12 -7.35 -3.26
#